data_AF-A0A6A6RBP2-F1
#
_entry.id   AF-A0A6A6RBP2-F1
#
_cell.length_a   1.000
_cell.length_b   1.000
_cell.length_c   1.000
_cell.angle_alpha   90.00
_cell.angle_beta   90.00
_cell.angle_gamma   90.00
#
_symmetry.space_group_name_H-M   'P 1'
#
loop_
_entity.id
_entity.type
_entity.pdbx_description
1 polymer ?
#
loop_
_entity_poly.entity_id
_entity_poly.type
_entity_poly.pdbx_seq_one_letter_code
_entity_poly.pdbx_strand_id
1 'polypeptide(L)'
;MPILTTSTLLYVQSIPILLNGIVTLVSPETVAVPGTPKVALHLISILSLSLGIGYIVAAQAPAATRRKFMLASVPLRGLAVSLFWADGEIGTVIWEGSMAVVNTAAALLL
;
A
#
# COMPACT_ATOMS: atom_id res chain seq x y z
N MET A 1 17.71 -5.01 -20.34
CA MET A 1 17.21 -4.56 -19.02
C MET A 1 16.10 -5.51 -18.62
N PRO A 2 16.10 -6.14 -17.43
CA PRO A 2 14.94 -6.92 -17.01
C PRO A 2 13.81 -5.91 -16.75
N ILE A 3 12.77 -5.95 -17.58
CA ILE A 3 11.59 -5.10 -17.45
C ILE A 3 10.91 -5.47 -16.13
N LEU A 4 10.73 -4.48 -15.23
CA LEU A 4 9.94 -4.62 -14.01
C LEU A 4 8.55 -5.17 -14.40
N THR A 5 8.24 -6.39 -13.96
CA THR A 5 6.94 -7.00 -14.24
C THR A 5 5.88 -6.47 -13.27
N THR A 6 4.61 -6.49 -13.68
CA THR A 6 3.48 -6.14 -12.79
C THR A 6 3.46 -6.98 -11.50
N SER A 7 3.97 -8.21 -11.54
CA SER A 7 4.05 -9.09 -10.36
C SER A 7 5.09 -8.57 -9.36
N THR A 8 6.29 -8.25 -9.83
CA THR A 8 7.36 -7.68 -9.00
C THR A 8 6.92 -6.39 -8.32
N LEU A 9 6.22 -5.52 -9.05
CA LEU A 9 5.68 -4.27 -8.50
C LEU A 9 4.70 -4.50 -7.34
N LEU A 10 3.81 -5.48 -7.47
CA LEU A 10 2.85 -5.81 -6.41
C LEU A 10 3.53 -6.40 -5.17
N TYR A 11 4.56 -7.23 -5.34
CA TYR A 11 5.37 -7.72 -4.21
C TYR A 11 6.12 -6.60 -3.50
N VAL A 12 6.74 -5.68 -4.24
CA VAL A 12 7.44 -4.53 -3.64
C VAL A 12 6.46 -3.65 -2.86
N GLN A 13 5.27 -3.43 -3.42
CA GLN A 13 4.22 -2.64 -2.77
C GLN A 13 3.65 -3.31 -1.51
N SER A 14 3.70 -4.65 -1.39
CA SER A 14 3.20 -5.33 -0.19
C SER A 14 4.09 -5.15 1.02
N ILE A 15 5.40 -4.95 0.84
CA ILE A 15 6.39 -4.85 1.93
C ILE A 15 6.04 -3.72 2.92
N PRO A 16 5.91 -2.45 2.52
CA PRO A 16 5.61 -1.38 3.47
C PRO A 16 4.25 -1.54 4.14
N ILE A 17 3.26 -2.11 3.44
CA ILE A 17 1.93 -2.37 3.99
C ILE A 17 1.99 -3.44 5.09
N LEU A 18 2.75 -4.51 4.88
CA LEU A 18 2.98 -5.55 5.87
C LEU A 18 3.77 -5.01 7.06
N LEU A 19 4.84 -4.25 6.81
CA LEU A 19 5.64 -3.63 7.87
C LEU A 19 4.79 -2.69 8.72
N ASN A 20 3.94 -1.86 8.12
CA ASN A 20 3.02 -0.98 8.85
C ASN A 20 2.09 -1.79 9.77
N GLY A 21 1.53 -2.90 9.26
CA GLY A 21 0.70 -3.79 10.07
C GLY A 21 1.47 -4.41 11.25
N ILE A 22 2.66 -4.95 10.99
CA ILE A 22 3.53 -5.55 12.03
C ILE A 22 3.91 -4.53 13.10
N VAL A 23 4.38 -3.34 12.70
CA VAL A 23 4.81 -2.29 13.62
C VAL A 23 3.64 -1.81 14.48
N THR A 24 2.46 -1.59 13.87
CA THR A 24 1.25 -1.20 14.62
C THR A 24 0.82 -2.25 15.64
N LEU A 25 1.08 -3.54 15.36
CA LEU A 25 0.73 -4.64 16.25
C LEU A 25 1.71 -4.82 17.41
N VAL A 26 3.02 -4.79 17.10
CA VAL A 26 4.10 -5.15 18.02
C VAL A 26 4.57 -3.97 18.86
N SER A 27 4.57 -2.77 18.27
CA SER A 27 5.05 -1.54 18.89
C SER A 27 4.07 -0.37 18.67
N PRO A 28 2.80 -0.51 19.07
CA PRO A 28 1.76 0.50 18.84
C PRO A 28 2.13 1.88 19.37
N GLU A 29 2.89 1.98 20.44
CA GLU A 29 3.37 3.23 21.03
C GLU A 29 4.23 4.08 20.08
N THR A 30 4.79 3.47 19.04
CA THR A 30 5.62 4.16 18.04
C THR A 30 4.81 4.84 16.94
N VAL A 31 3.53 4.49 16.80
CA VAL A 31 2.66 4.94 15.69
C VAL A 31 1.31 5.47 16.16
N ALA A 32 0.87 5.14 17.37
CA ALA A 32 -0.42 5.53 17.90
C ALA A 32 -0.41 6.97 18.41
N VAL A 33 -1.43 7.73 18.05
CA VAL A 33 -1.74 9.00 18.72
C VAL A 33 -2.17 8.69 20.18
N PRO A 34 -1.72 9.49 21.18
CA PRO A 34 -2.16 9.32 22.55
C PRO A 34 -3.68 9.25 22.67
N GLY A 35 -4.19 8.21 23.33
CA GLY A 35 -5.62 7.96 23.51
C GLY A 35 -6.28 7.07 22.45
N THR A 36 -5.54 6.59 21.44
CA THR A 36 -6.06 5.63 20.47
C THR A 36 -6.47 4.32 21.16
N PRO A 37 -7.72 3.85 21.04
CA PRO A 37 -8.14 2.59 21.65
C PRO A 37 -7.35 1.40 21.09
N LYS A 38 -6.94 0.47 21.96
CA LYS A 38 -6.20 -0.74 21.56
C LYS A 38 -6.92 -1.57 20.48
N VAL A 39 -8.25 -1.61 20.53
CA VAL A 39 -9.08 -2.28 19.52
C VAL A 39 -8.91 -1.62 18.14
N ALA A 40 -8.84 -0.29 18.06
CA ALA A 40 -8.62 0.40 16.79
C ALA A 40 -7.23 0.08 16.21
N LEU A 41 -6.20 0.00 17.05
CA LEU A 41 -4.85 -0.38 16.63
C LEU A 41 -4.79 -1.81 16.09
N HIS A 42 -5.46 -2.77 16.76
CA HIS A 42 -5.57 -4.14 16.26
C HIS A 42 -6.31 -4.19 14.92
N LEU A 43 -7.41 -3.46 14.77
CA LEU A 43 -8.15 -3.40 13.51
C LEU A 43 -7.30 -2.84 12.37
N ILE A 44 -6.62 -1.70 12.59
CA ILE A 44 -5.74 -1.08 11.59
C ILE A 44 -4.61 -2.05 11.21
N SER A 45 -3.97 -2.67 12.20
CA SER A 45 -2.93 -3.67 11.97
C SER A 45 -3.43 -4.82 11.10
N ILE A 46 -4.53 -5.47 11.49
CA ILE A 46 -5.06 -6.64 10.77
C ILE A 46 -5.49 -6.25 9.35
N LEU A 47 -6.13 -5.09 9.17
CA LEU A 47 -6.49 -4.60 7.84
C LEU A 47 -5.25 -4.36 6.97
N SER A 48 -4.19 -3.78 7.54
CA SER A 48 -2.92 -3.58 6.84
C SER A 48 -2.30 -4.93 6.45
N LEU A 49 -2.21 -5.89 7.38
CA LEU A 49 -1.69 -7.22 7.08
C LEU A 49 -2.50 -7.95 6.01
N SER A 50 -3.84 -7.93 6.11
CA SER A 50 -4.74 -8.51 5.11
C SER A 50 -4.57 -7.85 3.74
N LEU A 51 -4.42 -6.53 3.68
CA LEU A 51 -4.17 -5.82 2.43
C LEU A 51 -2.81 -6.20 1.84
N GLY A 52 -1.76 -6.26 2.65
CA GLY A 52 -0.42 -6.70 2.22
C GLY A 52 -0.43 -8.12 1.65
N ILE A 53 -1.12 -9.06 2.30
CA ILE A 53 -1.36 -10.41 1.76
C ILE A 53 -2.17 -10.35 0.47
N GLY A 54 -3.18 -9.48 0.39
CA GLY A 54 -3.96 -9.25 -0.83
C GLY A 54 -3.08 -8.84 -2.02
N TYR A 55 -2.08 -7.98 -1.81
CA TYR A 55 -1.10 -7.60 -2.83
C TYR A 55 -0.24 -8.80 -3.28
N ILE A 56 0.20 -9.66 -2.34
CA ILE A 56 0.95 -10.90 -2.64
C ILE A 56 0.11 -11.83 -3.52
N VAL A 57 -1.16 -12.05 -3.15
CA VAL A 57 -2.08 -12.90 -3.92
C VAL A 57 -2.34 -12.29 -5.30
N ALA A 58 -2.57 -10.97 -5.37
CA ALA A 58 -2.74 -10.28 -6.64
C ALA A 58 -1.51 -10.44 -7.54
N ALA A 59 -0.29 -10.40 -6.99
CA ALA A 59 0.95 -10.59 -7.74
C ALA A 59 1.03 -11.96 -8.47
N GLN A 60 0.33 -12.97 -7.95
CA GLN A 60 0.26 -14.33 -8.51
C GLN A 60 -0.90 -14.51 -9.49
N ALA A 61 -1.88 -13.60 -9.51
CA ALA A 61 -3.03 -13.67 -10.40
C ALA A 61 -2.64 -13.45 -11.87
N PRO A 62 -3.49 -13.83 -12.85
CA PRO A 62 -3.26 -13.57 -14.27
C PRO A 62 -3.03 -12.07 -14.57
N ALA A 63 -2.31 -11.77 -15.66
CA ALA A 63 -1.93 -10.41 -16.02
C ALA A 63 -3.12 -9.43 -16.07
N ALA A 64 -4.25 -9.84 -16.66
CA ALA A 64 -5.45 -9.03 -16.70
C ALA A 64 -5.98 -8.64 -15.31
N THR A 65 -5.93 -9.57 -14.35
CA THR A 65 -6.35 -9.33 -12.96
C THR A 65 -5.37 -8.42 -12.23
N ARG A 66 -4.06 -8.60 -12.44
CA ARG A 66 -3.02 -7.71 -11.88
C ARG A 66 -3.22 -6.27 -12.31
N ARG A 67 -3.46 -6.03 -13.61
CA ARG A 67 -3.70 -4.68 -14.16
C ARG A 67 -4.96 -4.05 -13.58
N LYS A 68 -6.06 -4.82 -13.45
CA LYS A 68 -7.29 -4.34 -12.81
C LYS A 68 -7.06 -3.96 -11.34
N PHE A 69 -6.33 -4.79 -10.59
CA PHE A 69 -5.98 -4.51 -9.21
C PHE A 69 -5.15 -3.22 -9.08
N MET A 70 -4.13 -3.06 -9.93
CA MET A 70 -3.31 -1.84 -9.98
C MET A 70 -4.15 -0.60 -10.26
N LEU A 71 -5.02 -0.61 -11.28
CA LEU A 71 -5.90 0.52 -11.57
C LEU A 71 -6.87 0.81 -10.43
N ALA A 72 -7.46 -0.22 -9.82
CA ALA A 72 -8.38 -0.06 -8.70
C ALA A 72 -7.71 0.59 -7.48
N SER A 73 -6.39 0.42 -7.32
CA SER A 73 -5.63 1.06 -6.23
C SER A 73 -5.37 2.56 -6.47
N VAL A 74 -5.34 3.04 -7.72
CA VAL A 74 -4.93 4.42 -8.04
C VAL A 74 -5.76 5.49 -7.34
N PRO A 75 -7.11 5.43 -7.28
CA PRO A 75 -7.91 6.43 -6.57
C PRO A 75 -7.60 6.47 -5.07
N LEU A 76 -7.38 5.31 -4.44
CA LEU A 76 -7.03 5.23 -3.02
C LEU A 76 -5.64 5.82 -2.75
N ARG A 77 -4.69 5.61 -3.65
CA ARG A 77 -3.37 6.23 -3.57
C ARG A 77 -3.45 7.76 -3.75
N GLY A 78 -4.29 8.24 -4.66
CA GLY A 78 -4.55 9.67 -4.81
C GLY A 78 -5.17 10.31 -3.56
N LEU A 79 -6.12 9.62 -2.93
CA LEU A 79 -6.68 10.02 -1.64
C LEU A 79 -5.61 9.99 -0.53
N ALA A 80 -4.75 8.98 -0.50
CA ALA A 80 -3.65 8.92 0.47
C ALA A 80 -2.69 10.11 0.30
N VAL A 81 -2.33 10.45 -0.94
CA VAL A 81 -1.50 11.64 -1.24
C VAL A 81 -2.13 12.91 -0.67
N SER A 82 -3.43 13.13 -0.84
CA SER A 82 -4.07 14.35 -0.34
C SER A 82 -4.12 14.41 1.18
N LEU A 83 -4.39 13.28 1.84
CA LEU A 83 -4.40 13.18 3.31
C LEU A 83 -3.01 13.39 3.89
N PHE A 84 -2.01 12.64 3.42
CA PHE A 84 -0.65 12.75 3.94
C PHE A 84 0.03 14.07 3.62
N TRP A 85 -0.37 14.74 2.53
CA TRP A 85 0.08 16.11 2.26
C TRP A 85 -0.47 17.09 3.31
N ALA A 86 -1.74 16.96 3.69
CA ALA A 86 -2.33 17.79 4.73
C ALA A 86 -1.68 17.56 6.10
N ASP A 87 -1.23 16.32 6.36
CA ASP A 87 -0.55 15.94 7.60
C ASP A 87 0.96 16.28 7.60
N GLY A 88 1.52 16.77 6.49
CA GLY A 88 2.95 17.12 6.36
C GLY A 88 3.89 15.91 6.16
N GLU A 89 3.35 14.73 5.89
CA GLU A 89 4.08 13.46 5.75
C GLU A 89 4.66 13.28 4.33
N ILE A 90 5.62 14.14 3.96
CA ILE A 90 6.15 14.23 2.58
C ILE A 90 6.73 12.91 2.06
N GLY A 91 7.36 12.10 2.91
CA GLY A 91 7.91 10.80 2.50
C GLY A 91 6.81 9.86 1.99
N THR A 92 5.69 9.81 2.71
CA THR A 92 4.53 8.98 2.37
C THR A 92 3.78 9.53 1.16
N VAL A 93 3.68 10.86 1.02
CA VAL A 93 3.15 11.52 -0.18
C VAL A 93 3.94 11.08 -1.42
N ILE A 94 5.27 11.18 -1.39
CA ILE A 94 6.11 10.84 -2.54
C ILE A 94 5.93 9.36 -2.89
N TRP A 95 5.91 8.48 -1.88
CA TRP A 95 5.69 7.06 -2.09
C TRP A 95 4.34 6.77 -2.76
N GLU A 96 3.23 7.25 -2.17
CA GLU A 96 1.89 6.99 -2.67
C GLU A 96 1.66 7.61 -4.05
N GLY A 97 2.15 8.82 -4.29
CA GLY A 97 2.09 9.48 -5.59
C GLY A 97 2.89 8.74 -6.66
N SER A 98 4.11 8.30 -6.32
CA SER A 98 4.94 7.50 -7.23
C SER A 98 4.28 6.17 -7.58
N MET A 99 3.69 5.49 -6.58
CA MET A 99 2.99 4.23 -6.81
C MET A 99 1.70 4.42 -7.61
N ALA A 100 0.99 5.54 -7.47
CA ALA A 100 -0.17 5.86 -8.31
C ALA A 100 0.23 5.98 -9.80
N VAL A 101 1.33 6.68 -10.09
CA VAL A 101 1.87 6.81 -11.46
C VAL A 101 2.33 5.46 -11.99
N VAL A 102 3.12 4.72 -11.20
CA VAL A 102 3.64 3.41 -11.60
C VAL A 102 2.51 2.40 -11.84
N ASN A 103 1.48 2.38 -10.99
CA ASN A 103 0.33 1.48 -11.17
C ASN A 103 -0.48 1.84 -12.40
N THR A 104 -0.64 3.13 -12.70
CA THR A 104 -1.31 3.59 -13.92
C THR A 104 -0.53 3.16 -15.16
N ALA A 105 0.78 3.44 -15.20
CA ALA A 105 1.64 3.09 -16.32
C ALA A 105 1.72 1.57 -16.52
N ALA A 106 1.96 0.82 -15.45
CA ALA A 106 2.06 -0.63 -15.50
C ALA A 106 0.75 -1.29 -15.92
N ALA A 107 -0.41 -0.76 -15.50
CA ALA A 107 -1.67 -1.33 -15.91
C ALA A 107 -2.06 -1.06 -17.37
N LEU A 108 -1.62 0.07 -17.92
CA LEU A 108 -1.95 0.48 -19.30
C LEU A 108 -0.92 0.01 -20.33
N LEU A 109 0.34 -0.17 -19.93
CA LEU A 109 1.47 -0.35 -20.85
C LEU A 109 2.20 -1.69 -20.74
N LEU A 110 2.07 -2.42 -19.61
CA LEU A 110 2.81 -3.66 -19.32
C LEU A 110 1.88 -4.86 -19.19
#